data_AF-A0A7S1EA58-F1
#
_entry.id   AF-A0A7S1EA58-F1
#
_cell.length_a   1.000
_cell.length_b   1.000
_cell.length_c   1.000
_cell.angle_alpha   90.00
_cell.angle_beta   90.00
_cell.angle_gamma   90.00
#
_symmetry.space_group_name_H-M   'P 1'
#
loop_
_entity.id
_entity.type
_entity.pdbx_description
1 polymer ?
#
loop_
_entity_poly.entity_id
_entity_poly.type
_entity_poly.pdbx_seq_one_letter_code
_entity_poly.pdbx_strand_id
1 'polypeptide(L)'
;MFKRFRLSMAVNSLTDMSNGEFEREDFLKGCTGAFEEIMETFTGNSTEGLEYVMEARVLEAFQHCLDEYSCEQPSAPRSLTRIQPLILMHMTQPSLLARGRKHGIVCSYESGAVKEADIVAINFHETKDGRNRVSVDVQFVNEQRITLRDETGRAVGPVGEWVVRPSVWRFSTTLPELRWMLSDMP
;
A
#
# COMPACT_ATOMS: atom_id res chain seq x y z
N MET A 1 18.96 17.75 -10.89
CA MET A 1 19.85 18.36 -9.87
C MET A 1 19.06 19.02 -8.74
N PHE A 2 18.09 19.90 -9.02
CA PHE A 2 17.29 20.61 -7.99
C PHE A 2 16.43 19.73 -7.04
N LYS A 3 15.83 18.62 -7.51
CA LYS A 3 15.00 17.74 -6.65
C LYS A 3 15.80 17.04 -5.54
N ARG A 4 16.98 16.49 -5.88
CA ARG A 4 17.86 15.82 -4.90
C ARG A 4 18.33 16.78 -3.80
N PHE A 5 18.61 18.04 -4.15
CA PHE A 5 19.02 19.07 -3.19
C PHE A 5 17.89 19.46 -2.20
N ARG A 6 16.65 19.58 -2.69
CA ARG A 6 15.50 19.85 -1.81
C ARG A 6 15.21 18.69 -0.85
N LEU A 7 15.34 17.47 -1.34
CA LEU A 7 15.13 16.28 -0.50
C LEU A 7 16.20 16.16 0.59
N SER A 8 17.48 16.40 0.28
CA SER A 8 18.53 16.37 1.30
C SER A 8 18.32 17.43 2.38
N MET A 9 17.86 18.63 2.02
CA MET A 9 17.50 19.66 3.00
C MET A 9 16.33 19.21 3.89
N ALA A 10 15.28 18.63 3.30
CA ALA A 10 14.12 18.17 4.05
C ALA A 10 14.44 17.00 5.00
N VAL A 11 15.32 16.09 4.60
CA VAL A 11 15.83 15.01 5.47
C VAL A 11 16.57 15.61 6.67
N ASN A 12 17.48 16.56 6.43
CA ASN A 12 18.20 17.23 7.51
C ASN A 12 17.24 17.97 8.47
N SER A 13 16.25 18.69 7.94
CA SER A 13 15.23 19.35 8.75
C SER A 13 14.42 18.35 9.59
N LEU A 14 14.09 17.18 9.04
CA LEU A 14 13.40 16.14 9.81
C LEU A 14 14.28 15.59 10.93
N THR A 15 15.56 15.29 10.65
CA THR A 15 16.52 14.85 11.66
C THR A 15 16.71 15.89 12.77
N ASP A 16 16.80 17.18 12.43
CA ASP A 16 16.90 18.26 13.41
C ASP A 16 15.63 18.36 14.27
N MET A 17 14.45 18.33 13.64
CA MET A 17 13.15 18.42 14.32
C MET A 17 12.84 17.18 15.17
N SER A 18 13.50 16.05 14.90
CA SER A 18 13.41 14.81 15.67
C SER A 18 14.53 14.66 16.70
N ASN A 19 15.27 15.72 17.03
CA ASN A 19 16.42 15.67 17.94
C ASN A 19 17.49 14.61 17.58
N GLY A 20 17.67 14.33 16.29
CA GLY A 20 18.61 13.32 15.80
C GLY A 20 18.07 11.89 15.76
N GLU A 21 16.84 11.64 16.22
CA GLU A 21 16.27 10.28 16.28
C GLU A 21 15.83 9.72 14.90
N PHE A 22 15.64 10.58 13.89
CA PHE A 22 15.28 10.12 12.55
C PHE A 22 16.52 9.67 11.77
N GLU A 23 16.61 8.37 11.52
CA GLU A 23 17.58 7.76 10.62
C GLU A 23 16.90 7.26 9.34
N ARG A 24 17.38 7.72 8.17
CA ARG A 24 16.76 7.42 6.87
C ARG A 24 16.73 5.92 6.57
N GLU A 25 17.80 5.19 6.89
CA GLU A 25 17.91 3.77 6.58
C GLU A 25 16.95 2.93 7.42
N ASP A 26 16.88 3.20 8.72
CA ASP A 26 15.94 2.55 9.64
C ASP A 26 14.48 2.87 9.27
N PHE A 27 14.20 4.13 8.91
CA PHE A 27 12.89 4.53 8.42
C PHE A 27 12.48 3.74 7.17
N LEU A 28 13.35 3.68 6.14
CA LEU A 28 13.05 2.96 4.90
C LEU A 28 12.88 1.45 5.13
N LYS A 29 13.66 0.87 6.06
CA LYS A 29 13.52 -0.53 6.48
C LYS A 29 12.15 -0.77 7.14
N GLY A 30 11.74 0.12 8.04
CA GLY A 30 10.42 0.06 8.68
C GLY A 30 9.27 0.17 7.66
N CYS A 31 9.37 1.12 6.72
CA CYS A 31 8.40 1.28 5.63
C CYS A 31 8.32 0.05 4.71
N THR A 32 9.46 -0.59 4.42
CA THR A 32 9.51 -1.81 3.62
C THR A 32 8.84 -2.98 4.34
N GLY A 33 9.11 -3.16 5.63
CA GLY A 33 8.44 -4.18 6.44
C GLY A 33 6.93 -3.97 6.52
N ALA A 34 6.48 -2.73 6.75
CA ALA A 34 5.06 -2.38 6.72
C ALA A 34 4.42 -2.64 5.36
N PHE A 35 5.12 -2.33 4.26
CA PHE A 35 4.65 -2.64 2.91
C PHE A 35 4.43 -4.15 2.75
N GLU A 36 5.43 -4.97 3.07
CA GLU A 36 5.35 -6.42 2.93
C GLU A 36 4.23 -7.03 3.78
N GLU A 37 4.10 -6.62 5.06
CA GLU A 37 3.03 -7.06 5.96
C GLU A 37 1.63 -6.74 5.42
N ILE A 38 1.46 -5.51 4.91
CA ILE A 38 0.22 -5.07 4.29
C ILE A 38 -0.06 -5.94 3.05
N MET A 39 0.91 -6.12 2.16
CA MET A 39 0.78 -6.93 0.95
C MET A 39 0.48 -8.42 1.24
N GLU A 40 1.02 -9.00 2.31
CA GLU A 40 0.68 -10.36 2.75
C GLU A 40 -0.77 -10.43 3.25
N THR A 41 -1.20 -9.43 4.01
CA THR A 41 -2.54 -9.33 4.57
C THR A 41 -3.62 -9.27 3.46
N PHE A 42 -3.31 -8.61 2.33
CA PHE A 42 -4.14 -8.68 1.12
C PHE A 42 -4.39 -10.10 0.64
N THR A 43 -3.38 -10.96 0.67
CA THR A 43 -3.48 -12.35 0.20
C THR A 43 -4.23 -13.25 1.18
N GLY A 44 -4.23 -12.89 2.47
CA GLY A 44 -4.81 -13.69 3.56
C GLY A 44 -6.25 -13.34 3.95
N ASN A 45 -6.84 -12.24 3.48
CA ASN A 45 -8.15 -11.72 3.92
C ASN A 45 -8.27 -11.51 5.46
N SER A 46 -7.16 -11.28 6.15
CA SER A 46 -7.18 -10.79 7.53
C SER A 46 -6.99 -9.27 7.52
N THR A 47 -7.25 -8.59 8.63
CA THR A 47 -6.72 -7.22 8.88
C THR A 47 -6.03 -7.12 10.23
N GLU A 48 -5.81 -8.26 10.88
CA GLU A 48 -5.15 -8.35 12.18
C GLU A 48 -3.71 -7.83 12.05
N GLY A 49 -3.30 -6.92 12.94
CA GLY A 49 -1.96 -6.32 12.96
C GLY A 49 -1.86 -5.01 12.17
N LEU A 50 -2.79 -4.74 11.24
CA LEU A 50 -2.74 -3.53 10.43
C LEU A 50 -2.92 -2.23 11.23
N GLU A 51 -3.52 -2.29 12.41
CA GLU A 51 -3.65 -1.16 13.33
C GLU A 51 -2.31 -0.63 13.86
N TYR A 52 -1.23 -1.42 13.75
CA TYR A 52 0.11 -0.99 14.14
C TYR A 52 0.85 -0.25 13.02
N VAL A 53 0.49 -0.52 11.76
CA VAL A 53 1.18 0.00 10.57
C VAL A 53 0.34 1.00 9.76
N MET A 54 -0.98 1.07 9.95
CA MET A 54 -1.89 1.99 9.25
C MET A 54 -2.60 2.96 10.20
N GLU A 55 -2.77 4.20 9.77
CA GLU A 55 -3.68 5.12 10.46
C GLU A 55 -5.12 4.60 10.41
N ALA A 56 -5.89 4.81 11.49
CA ALA A 56 -7.26 4.31 11.61
C ALA A 56 -8.16 4.63 10.40
N ARG A 57 -8.03 5.84 9.83
CA ARG A 57 -8.79 6.24 8.63
C ARG A 57 -8.43 5.44 7.38
N VAL A 58 -7.15 5.07 7.24
CA VAL A 58 -6.66 4.26 6.12
C VAL A 58 -7.11 2.83 6.34
N LEU A 59 -7.01 2.32 7.56
CA LEU A 59 -7.49 1.00 7.93
C LEU A 59 -9.00 0.85 7.70
N GLU A 60 -9.81 1.85 8.06
CA GLU A 60 -11.25 1.85 7.83
C GLU A 60 -11.59 1.85 6.33
N ALA A 61 -10.93 2.71 5.54
CA ALA A 61 -11.09 2.70 4.09
C ALA A 61 -10.65 1.36 3.49
N PHE A 62 -9.58 0.79 4.03
CA PHE A 62 -9.02 -0.49 3.63
C PHE A 62 -9.97 -1.66 3.93
N GLN A 63 -10.57 -1.68 5.13
CA GLN A 63 -11.59 -2.64 5.55
C GLN A 63 -12.86 -2.51 4.72
N HIS A 64 -13.37 -1.30 4.50
CA HIS A 64 -14.53 -1.09 3.64
C HIS A 64 -14.29 -1.64 2.23
N CYS A 65 -13.10 -1.36 1.71
CA CYS A 65 -12.61 -1.97 0.48
C CYS A 65 -12.65 -3.51 0.59
N LEU A 66 -12.04 -4.13 1.59
CA LEU A 66 -12.10 -5.58 1.76
C LEU A 66 -13.53 -6.10 1.88
N ASP A 67 -14.45 -5.40 2.53
CA ASP A 67 -15.84 -5.83 2.73
C ASP A 67 -16.69 -5.72 1.46
N GLU A 68 -16.53 -4.66 0.66
CA GLU A 68 -17.22 -4.51 -0.64
C GLU A 68 -16.86 -5.60 -1.66
N TYR A 69 -15.74 -6.27 -1.40
CA TYR A 69 -15.03 -7.13 -2.32
C TYR A 69 -14.78 -8.54 -1.79
N SER A 70 -14.88 -8.75 -0.48
CA SER A 70 -14.77 -10.06 0.14
C SER A 70 -15.99 -10.88 -0.25
N CYS A 71 -15.67 -12.09 -0.70
CA CYS A 71 -16.60 -13.19 -0.72
C CYS A 71 -15.99 -14.28 0.16
N GLU A 72 -16.88 -15.03 0.78
CA GLU A 72 -16.62 -16.19 1.62
C GLU A 72 -15.49 -17.08 1.07
N GLN A 73 -14.58 -17.49 1.96
CA GLN A 73 -13.70 -18.62 1.66
C GLN A 73 -14.58 -19.87 1.45
N PRO A 74 -14.44 -20.61 0.33
CA PRO A 74 -15.25 -21.78 0.12
C PRO A 74 -14.70 -22.95 0.94
N SER A 75 -15.39 -23.30 2.02
CA SER A 75 -15.43 -24.68 2.51
C SER A 75 -16.42 -25.51 1.68
N ALA A 76 -16.40 -25.42 0.34
CA ALA A 76 -17.15 -26.30 -0.58
C ALA A 76 -16.87 -25.93 -2.05
N PRO A 77 -16.90 -26.91 -2.98
CA PRO A 77 -16.74 -26.63 -4.41
C PRO A 77 -17.92 -25.80 -4.93
N ARG A 78 -17.60 -24.71 -5.63
CA ARG A 78 -18.51 -23.75 -6.31
C ARG A 78 -19.24 -22.78 -5.36
N SER A 79 -18.70 -21.59 -5.17
CA SER A 79 -19.10 -20.40 -5.94
C SER A 79 -18.52 -19.12 -5.30
N LEU A 80 -17.94 -18.29 -6.18
CA LEU A 80 -17.70 -16.85 -6.05
C LEU A 80 -16.73 -16.38 -4.95
N THR A 81 -15.52 -16.02 -5.34
CA THR A 81 -14.64 -15.15 -4.55
C THR A 81 -14.39 -13.85 -5.34
N ARG A 82 -14.94 -12.71 -4.89
CA ARG A 82 -14.92 -11.39 -5.57
C ARG A 82 -13.66 -10.58 -5.22
N ILE A 83 -13.50 -9.48 -5.96
CA ILE A 83 -12.27 -8.77 -6.37
C ILE A 83 -11.49 -8.08 -5.23
N GLN A 84 -10.32 -8.56 -4.84
CA GLN A 84 -9.43 -7.89 -3.86
C GLN A 84 -9.22 -6.37 -4.14
N PRO A 85 -9.21 -5.48 -3.14
CA PRO A 85 -9.45 -4.06 -3.34
C PRO A 85 -8.30 -3.25 -3.94
N LEU A 86 -7.04 -3.66 -3.74
CA LEU A 86 -5.89 -2.97 -4.35
C LEU A 86 -5.78 -3.18 -5.86
N ILE A 87 -6.39 -4.26 -6.38
CA ILE A 87 -6.47 -4.49 -7.83
C ILE A 87 -7.28 -3.37 -8.50
N LEU A 88 -8.24 -2.74 -7.81
CA LEU A 88 -8.98 -1.60 -8.34
C LEU A 88 -8.17 -0.31 -8.44
N MET A 89 -7.21 -0.12 -7.53
CA MET A 89 -6.37 1.08 -7.51
C MET A 89 -5.19 0.97 -8.48
N HIS A 90 -4.66 -0.23 -8.71
CA HIS A 90 -3.49 -0.45 -9.57
C HIS A 90 -3.82 -0.82 -11.03
N MET A 91 -5.10 -1.03 -11.36
CA MET A 91 -5.54 -1.20 -12.73
C MET A 91 -5.82 0.16 -13.39
N THR A 92 -5.01 0.50 -14.38
CA THR A 92 -5.21 1.61 -15.31
C THR A 92 -6.50 1.51 -16.16
N GLN A 93 -7.42 0.56 -15.87
CA GLN A 93 -8.66 0.37 -16.59
C GLN A 93 -9.83 -0.04 -15.66
N PRO A 94 -10.51 0.95 -15.04
CA PRO A 94 -11.77 0.76 -14.31
C PRO A 94 -12.84 -0.03 -15.08
N SER A 95 -12.79 -0.02 -16.42
CA SER A 95 -13.74 -0.69 -17.33
C SER A 95 -13.66 -2.22 -17.32
N LEU A 96 -12.50 -2.82 -17.02
CA LEU A 96 -12.34 -4.28 -16.92
C LEU A 96 -12.93 -4.82 -15.61
N LEU A 97 -12.86 -4.03 -14.53
CA LEU A 97 -13.34 -4.39 -13.19
C LEU A 97 -14.87 -4.33 -13.09
N ALA A 98 -15.48 -3.30 -13.69
CA ALA A 98 -16.93 -3.21 -13.83
C ALA A 98 -17.51 -4.39 -14.63
N ARG A 99 -16.75 -4.96 -15.57
CA ARG A 99 -17.13 -6.18 -16.31
C ARG A 99 -16.91 -7.44 -15.47
N GLY A 100 -15.81 -7.54 -14.72
CA GLY A 100 -15.53 -8.69 -13.85
C GLY A 100 -16.61 -8.97 -12.80
N ARG A 101 -17.19 -7.92 -12.20
CA ARG A 101 -18.30 -8.01 -11.22
C ARG A 101 -19.56 -8.66 -11.81
N LYS A 102 -19.78 -8.51 -13.12
CA LYS A 102 -20.95 -9.07 -13.84
C LYS A 102 -20.72 -10.48 -14.39
N HIS A 103 -19.46 -10.93 -14.47
CA HIS A 103 -19.06 -12.16 -15.17
C HIS A 103 -18.36 -13.20 -14.28
N GLY A 104 -18.38 -13.04 -12.95
CA GLY A 104 -17.82 -14.04 -12.03
C GLY A 104 -16.29 -14.17 -12.12
N ILE A 105 -15.58 -13.06 -12.38
CA ILE A 105 -14.11 -13.07 -12.47
C ILE A 105 -13.50 -12.91 -11.08
N VAL A 106 -12.66 -13.86 -10.71
CA VAL A 106 -11.77 -13.87 -9.54
C VAL A 106 -10.45 -13.19 -9.91
N CYS A 107 -9.93 -12.34 -9.04
CA CYS A 107 -8.60 -11.76 -9.19
C CYS A 107 -7.70 -12.24 -8.05
N SER A 108 -6.49 -12.69 -8.37
CA SER A 108 -5.43 -12.94 -7.39
C SER A 108 -4.25 -12.02 -7.65
N TYR A 109 -3.72 -11.44 -6.58
CA TYR A 109 -2.53 -10.60 -6.60
C TYR A 109 -1.38 -11.29 -5.87
N GLU A 110 -0.17 -11.19 -6.43
CA GLU A 110 1.06 -11.62 -5.79
C GLU A 110 2.09 -10.48 -5.84
N SER A 111 2.73 -10.23 -4.71
CA SER A 111 3.89 -9.34 -4.62
C SER A 111 5.17 -10.15 -4.53
N GLY A 112 6.15 -9.81 -5.34
CA GLY A 112 7.54 -10.18 -5.10
C GLY A 112 8.16 -9.28 -4.03
N ALA A 113 9.40 -9.58 -3.66
CA ALA A 113 10.17 -8.76 -2.74
C ALA A 113 10.37 -7.33 -3.27
N VAL A 114 10.48 -6.38 -2.35
CA VAL A 114 10.85 -5.00 -2.69
C VAL A 114 12.30 -4.98 -3.19
N LYS A 115 12.49 -4.47 -4.41
CA LYS A 115 13.81 -4.33 -5.05
C LYS A 115 14.46 -3.00 -4.71
N GLU A 116 13.66 -1.93 -4.67
CA GLU A 116 14.12 -0.58 -4.33
C GLU A 116 13.07 0.12 -3.47
N ALA A 117 13.53 0.85 -2.46
CA ALA A 117 12.71 1.75 -1.65
C ALA A 117 13.46 3.07 -1.47
N ASP A 118 12.82 4.20 -1.77
CA ASP A 118 13.43 5.52 -1.57
C ASP A 118 12.39 6.58 -1.19
N ILE A 119 12.85 7.60 -0.47
CA ILE A 119 12.04 8.78 -0.14
C ILE A 119 11.96 9.66 -1.37
N VAL A 120 10.74 9.98 -1.81
CA VAL A 120 10.50 10.86 -2.97
C VAL A 120 9.98 12.23 -2.58
N ALA A 121 9.36 12.37 -1.40
CA ALA A 121 8.96 13.66 -0.84
C ALA A 121 8.89 13.63 0.69
N ILE A 122 9.10 14.78 1.31
CA ILE A 122 8.86 15.03 2.74
C ILE A 122 8.06 16.33 2.83
N ASN A 123 6.96 16.28 3.58
CA ASN A 123 6.05 17.40 3.78
C ASN A 123 5.88 17.66 5.28
N PHE A 124 5.88 18.93 5.66
CA PHE A 124 5.69 19.38 7.03
C PHE A 124 4.38 20.17 7.12
N HIS A 125 3.56 19.83 8.11
CA HIS A 125 2.27 20.46 8.34
C HIS A 125 2.08 20.72 9.83
N GLU A 126 1.75 21.96 10.18
CA GLU A 126 1.32 22.28 11.54
C GLU A 126 -0.13 21.81 11.73
N THR A 127 -0.38 21.03 12.77
CA THR A 127 -1.72 20.57 13.14
C THR A 127 -2.45 21.65 13.93
N LYS A 128 -3.79 21.54 13.99
CA LYS A 128 -4.63 22.55 14.69
C LYS A 128 -4.31 22.70 16.19
N ASP A 129 -3.72 21.69 16.80
CA ASP A 129 -3.28 21.66 18.19
C ASP A 129 -1.81 22.11 18.37
N GLY A 130 -1.20 22.71 17.34
CA GLY A 130 0.15 23.28 17.38
C GLY A 130 1.28 22.25 17.34
N ARG A 131 0.97 20.98 17.02
CA ARG A 131 1.99 19.94 16.82
C ARG A 131 2.47 19.92 15.37
N ASN A 132 3.69 19.45 15.16
CA ASN A 132 4.23 19.28 13.81
C ASN A 132 3.94 17.87 13.32
N ARG A 133 3.10 17.76 12.29
CA ARG A 133 2.89 16.53 11.55
C ARG A 133 3.83 16.49 10.36
N VAL A 134 4.50 15.36 10.19
CA VAL A 134 5.39 15.10 9.06
C VAL A 134 4.81 13.98 8.24
N SER A 135 4.83 14.13 6.92
CA SER A 135 4.45 13.10 5.97
C SER A 135 5.60 12.85 5.00
N VAL A 136 5.91 11.58 4.78
CA VAL A 136 7.01 11.12 3.92
C VAL A 136 6.43 10.20 2.86
N ASP A 137 6.60 10.58 1.60
CA ASP A 137 6.22 9.75 0.46
C ASP A 137 7.39 8.83 0.12
N VAL A 138 7.16 7.52 0.20
CA VAL A 138 8.15 6.47 -0.10
C VAL A 138 7.73 5.77 -1.39
N GLN A 139 8.64 5.71 -2.34
CA GLN A 139 8.47 4.93 -3.56
C GLN A 139 9.02 3.53 -3.34
N PHE A 140 8.20 2.52 -3.56
CA PHE A 140 8.60 1.12 -3.63
C PHE A 140 8.64 0.66 -5.07
N VAL A 141 9.63 -0.16 -5.41
CA VAL A 141 9.72 -0.86 -6.69
C VAL A 141 9.76 -2.34 -6.39
N ASN A 142 8.71 -3.06 -6.78
CA ASN A 142 8.60 -4.50 -6.62
C ASN A 142 8.07 -5.15 -7.89
N GLU A 143 8.31 -6.46 -8.00
CA GLU A 143 7.62 -7.28 -8.99
C GLU A 143 6.20 -7.58 -8.50
N GLN A 144 5.23 -7.46 -9.38
CA GLN A 144 3.83 -7.69 -9.08
C GLN A 144 3.24 -8.60 -10.16
N ARG A 145 2.38 -9.53 -9.74
CA ARG A 145 1.64 -10.39 -10.66
C ARG A 145 0.16 -10.34 -10.33
N ILE A 146 -0.65 -10.07 -11.35
CA ILE A 146 -2.11 -10.09 -11.26
C ILE A 146 -2.60 -11.21 -12.16
N THR A 147 -3.45 -12.08 -11.61
CA THR A 147 -4.08 -13.16 -12.37
C THR A 147 -5.59 -13.03 -12.25
N LEU A 148 -6.26 -12.95 -13.39
CA LEU A 148 -7.72 -12.92 -13.50
C LEU A 148 -8.20 -14.28 -13.97
N ARG A 149 -9.18 -14.87 -13.28
CA ARG A 149 -9.78 -16.17 -13.61
C ARG A 149 -11.31 -16.07 -13.63
N ASP A 150 -11.97 -16.73 -14.57
CA ASP A 150 -13.44 -16.86 -14.54
C ASP A 150 -13.91 -17.89 -13.50
N GLU A 151 -15.23 -18.06 -13.40
CA GLU A 151 -15.89 -19.02 -12.51
C GLU A 151 -15.49 -20.49 -12.79
N THR A 152 -14.94 -20.78 -13.97
CA THR A 152 -14.43 -22.11 -14.35
C THR A 152 -12.94 -22.28 -14.04
N GLY A 153 -12.29 -21.25 -13.49
CA GLY A 153 -10.87 -21.21 -13.16
C GLY A 153 -9.96 -20.89 -14.36
N ARG A 154 -10.53 -20.63 -15.53
CA ARG A 154 -9.77 -20.27 -16.74
C ARG A 154 -9.31 -18.83 -16.65
N ALA A 155 -8.09 -18.59 -17.09
CA ALA A 155 -7.53 -17.24 -17.03
C ALA A 155 -8.20 -16.32 -18.08
N VAL A 156 -8.53 -15.10 -17.68
CA VAL A 156 -9.23 -14.11 -18.52
C VAL A 156 -8.38 -12.85 -18.66
N GLY A 157 -7.89 -12.57 -19.86
CA GLY A 157 -7.00 -11.42 -20.12
C GLY A 157 -5.51 -11.77 -20.06
N PRO A 158 -4.60 -10.77 -20.07
CA PRO A 158 -3.16 -11.02 -19.96
C PRO A 158 -2.87 -11.68 -18.61
N VAL A 159 -2.41 -12.92 -18.67
CA VAL A 159 -2.20 -13.77 -17.50
C VAL A 159 -0.77 -13.63 -17.01
N GLY A 160 -0.59 -13.29 -15.74
CA GLY A 160 0.48 -13.88 -14.93
C GLY A 160 1.92 -13.50 -15.26
N GLU A 161 2.17 -12.49 -16.09
CA GLU A 161 3.51 -11.94 -16.22
C GLU A 161 3.86 -11.11 -14.99
N TRP A 162 5.05 -11.35 -14.44
CA TRP A 162 5.62 -10.48 -13.43
C TRP A 162 5.95 -9.14 -14.06
N VAL A 163 5.40 -8.07 -13.50
CA VAL A 163 5.63 -6.71 -13.96
C VAL A 163 6.33 -5.96 -12.85
N VAL A 164 7.45 -5.32 -13.16
CA VAL A 164 8.09 -4.39 -12.22
C VAL A 164 7.30 -3.09 -12.25
N ARG A 165 6.77 -2.68 -11.11
CA ARG A 165 5.98 -1.44 -10.99
C ARG A 165 6.41 -0.61 -9.80
N PRO A 166 6.53 0.71 -9.96
CA PRO A 166 6.65 1.61 -8.83
C PRO A 166 5.28 1.89 -8.20
N SER A 167 5.22 1.95 -6.87
CA SER A 167 4.11 2.48 -6.07
C SER A 167 4.64 3.55 -5.11
N VAL A 168 3.82 4.56 -4.76
CA VAL A 168 4.22 5.62 -3.83
C VAL A 168 3.24 5.66 -2.67
N TRP A 169 3.73 5.40 -1.46
CA TRP A 169 2.93 5.32 -0.24
C TRP A 169 3.33 6.44 0.71
N ARG A 170 2.37 7.03 1.42
CA ARG A 170 2.64 8.12 2.36
C ARG A 170 2.60 7.63 3.79
N PHE A 171 3.72 7.74 4.47
CA PHE A 171 3.82 7.51 5.90
C PHE A 171 3.77 8.83 6.64
N SER A 172 3.04 8.90 7.74
CA SER A 172 2.97 10.11 8.56
C SER A 172 3.30 9.81 10.01
N THR A 173 3.79 10.84 10.70
CA THR A 173 3.97 10.83 12.15
C THR A 173 3.69 12.23 12.72
N THR A 174 3.48 12.29 14.03
CA THR A 174 3.40 13.55 14.77
C THR A 174 4.65 13.66 15.64
N LEU A 175 5.39 14.76 15.51
CA LEU A 175 6.57 14.99 16.31
C LEU A 175 6.20 15.36 17.76
N PRO A 176 6.99 14.92 18.76
CA PRO A 176 8.24 14.16 18.65
C PRO A 176 8.07 12.63 18.66
N GLU A 177 6.85 12.08 18.57
CA GLU A 177 6.58 10.67 18.85
C GLU A 177 7.22 9.69 17.84
N LEU A 178 7.50 10.14 16.61
CA LEU A 178 8.15 9.37 15.52
C LEU A 178 7.56 7.99 15.22
N ARG A 179 6.32 7.74 15.66
CA ARG A 179 5.54 6.58 15.26
C ARG A 179 5.06 6.78 13.83
N TRP A 180 5.72 6.14 12.87
CA TRP A 180 5.35 6.19 11.46
C TRP A 180 4.21 5.23 11.15
N MET A 181 3.15 5.74 10.52
CA MET A 181 2.01 4.95 10.10
C MET A 181 1.65 5.29 8.66
N LEU A 182 1.21 4.29 7.90
CA LEU A 182 0.66 4.49 6.57
C LEU A 182 -0.59 5.38 6.67
N SER A 183 -0.54 6.50 5.97
CA SER A 183 -1.51 7.58 6.07
C SER A 183 -2.19 7.91 4.75
N ASP A 184 -1.64 7.41 3.64
CA ASP A 184 -2.22 7.46 2.30
C ASP A 184 -1.57 6.37 1.44
N MET A 185 -2.35 5.75 0.56
CA MET A 185 -1.87 4.78 -0.41
C MET A 185 -2.66 4.93 -1.73
N PRO A 186 -2.02 4.69 -2.88
CA PRO A 186 -2.57 5.00 -4.20
C PRO A 186 -3.52 3.93 -4.74
#